data_AF-A0A0N4W202-F1
#
_entry.id   AF-A0A0N4W202-F1
#
_cell.length_a   1.000
_cell.length_b   1.000
_cell.length_c   1.000
_cell.angle_alpha   90.00
_cell.angle_beta   90.00
_cell.angle_gamma   90.00
#
_symmetry.space_group_name_H-M   'P 1'
#
loop_
_entity.id
_entity.type
_entity.pdbx_description
1 polymer ?
#
loop_
_entity_poly.entity_id
_entity_poly.type
_entity_poly.pdbx_seq_one_letter_code
_entity_poly.pdbx_strand_id
1 'polypeptide(L)'
;MTLPRTEIKTRPIISSCGGPADGLSWLLVRLLSPLLRYVGAHIVNVEEFISALHQCPVPTGAFYASFDVVSSYTNVNNAGAVQAVLSLIEDNKDDITMMGFSRGEVKDLIEATLECNIFCFDNKFYSRNEALPWVIA
;
A
#
# COMPACT_ATOMS: atom_id res chain seq x y z
N MET A 1 -11.38 32.46 15.81
CA MET A 1 -10.53 32.33 14.61
C MET A 1 -11.03 31.12 13.84
N THR A 2 -11.77 31.31 12.76
CA THR A 2 -12.36 30.23 11.93
C THR A 2 -11.53 30.10 10.66
N LEU A 3 -10.89 28.95 10.45
CA LEU A 3 -10.20 28.65 9.20
C LEU A 3 -11.23 28.55 8.06
N PRO A 4 -11.02 29.22 6.92
CA PRO A 4 -11.89 29.09 5.77
C PRO A 4 -11.87 27.65 5.24
N ARG A 5 -13.02 27.18 4.73
CA ARG A 5 -13.23 25.78 4.31
C ARG A 5 -12.22 25.29 3.26
N THR A 6 -11.64 26.22 2.49
CA THR A 6 -10.62 26.00 1.46
C THR A 6 -9.22 25.69 2.02
N GLU A 7 -8.96 26.00 3.28
CA GLU A 7 -7.67 25.71 3.94
C GLU A 7 -7.69 24.36 4.69
N ILE A 8 -8.86 23.73 4.81
CA ILE A 8 -9.00 22.43 5.47
C ILE A 8 -8.57 21.33 4.50
N LYS A 9 -7.32 20.85 4.67
CA LYS A 9 -6.86 19.64 3.99
C LYS A 9 -7.56 18.42 4.58
N THR A 10 -8.42 17.77 3.80
CA THR A 10 -9.08 16.51 4.19
C THR A 10 -8.43 15.32 3.50
N ARG A 11 -8.49 14.15 4.13
CA ARG A 11 -8.07 12.87 3.58
C ARG A 11 -9.28 11.95 3.51
N PRO A 12 -10.07 12.00 2.43
CA PRO A 12 -11.24 11.13 2.32
C PRO A 12 -10.78 9.67 2.26
N ILE A 13 -11.32 8.86 3.17
CA ILE A 13 -11.13 7.41 3.23
C ILE A 13 -12.38 6.75 2.67
N ILE A 14 -12.19 5.72 1.86
CA ILE A 14 -13.24 4.94 1.23
C ILE A 14 -13.26 3.55 1.88
N SER A 15 -14.45 3.02 2.14
CA SER A 15 -14.60 1.60 2.48
C SER A 15 -14.93 0.83 1.22
N SER A 16 -14.21 -0.27 0.97
CA SER A 16 -14.52 -1.22 -0.10
C SER A 16 -15.30 -2.44 0.42
N CYS A 17 -15.65 -2.50 1.70
CA CYS A 17 -16.30 -3.64 2.32
C CYS A 17 -17.64 -3.95 1.63
N GLY A 18 -17.86 -5.21 1.26
CA GLY A 18 -19.02 -5.65 0.49
C GLY A 18 -19.05 -5.16 -0.97
N GLY A 19 -17.99 -4.47 -1.41
CA GLY A 19 -17.81 -4.00 -2.78
C GLY A 19 -17.12 -5.04 -3.68
N PRO A 20 -17.03 -4.76 -4.98
CA PRO A 20 -16.45 -5.67 -5.97
C PRO A 20 -14.96 -6.00 -5.74
N ALA A 21 -14.20 -5.10 -5.10
CA ALA A 21 -12.79 -5.30 -4.79
C ALA A 21 -12.52 -6.03 -3.45
N ASP A 22 -13.56 -6.26 -2.62
CA ASP A 22 -13.39 -6.73 -1.24
C ASP A 22 -12.74 -8.13 -1.17
N GLY A 23 -13.33 -9.10 -1.86
CA GLY A 23 -12.80 -10.46 -1.91
C GLY A 23 -11.44 -10.56 -2.59
N LEU A 24 -11.19 -9.73 -3.63
CA LEU A 24 -9.89 -9.65 -4.30
C LEU A 24 -8.82 -9.08 -3.37
N SER A 25 -9.15 -8.03 -2.62
CA SER A 25 -8.25 -7.41 -1.65
C SER A 25 -7.86 -8.40 -0.55
N TRP A 26 -8.83 -9.15 -0.02
CA TRP A 26 -8.57 -10.21 0.96
C TRP A 26 -7.61 -11.29 0.41
N LEU A 27 -7.85 -11.74 -0.83
CA LEU A 27 -7.00 -12.73 -1.48
C LEU A 27 -5.58 -12.20 -1.70
N LEU A 28 -5.45 -10.97 -2.20
CA LEU A 28 -4.17 -10.31 -2.43
C LEU A 28 -3.40 -10.10 -1.12
N VAL A 29 -4.05 -9.70 -0.03
CA VAL A 29 -3.41 -9.60 1.29
C VAL A 29 -2.81 -10.95 1.66
N ARG A 30 -3.54 -12.05 1.49
CA ARG A 30 -3.05 -13.39 1.82
C ARG A 30 -1.89 -13.84 0.93
N LEU A 31 -1.94 -13.51 -0.36
CA LEU A 31 -0.91 -13.87 -1.34
C LEU A 31 0.37 -13.05 -1.16
N LEU A 32 0.24 -11.76 -0.88
CA LEU A 32 1.36 -10.81 -0.85
C LEU A 32 2.00 -10.67 0.54
N SER A 33 1.27 -10.92 1.64
CA SER A 33 1.82 -10.79 3.00
C SER A 33 3.13 -11.59 3.24
N PRO A 34 3.31 -12.81 2.71
CA PRO A 34 4.57 -13.53 2.86
C PRO A 34 5.78 -12.78 2.30
N LEU A 35 5.60 -11.94 1.27
CA LEU A 35 6.67 -11.17 0.63
C LEU A 35 7.24 -10.07 1.52
N LEU A 36 6.47 -9.61 2.53
CA LEU A 36 6.88 -8.51 3.41
C LEU A 36 8.19 -8.81 4.16
N ARG A 37 8.52 -10.10 4.37
CA ARG A 37 9.79 -10.52 4.98
C ARG A 37 11.03 -10.15 4.14
N TYR A 38 10.86 -9.96 2.83
CA TYR A 38 11.92 -9.59 1.89
C TYR A 38 11.99 -8.07 1.66
N VAL A 39 11.06 -7.31 2.21
CA VAL A 39 11.06 -5.85 2.13
C VAL A 39 11.92 -5.31 3.28
N GLY A 40 13.17 -4.93 2.99
CA GLY A 40 14.14 -4.50 4.02
C GLY A 40 13.72 -3.28 4.85
N ALA A 41 12.84 -2.42 4.32
CA ALA A 41 12.27 -1.27 5.02
C ALA A 41 10.87 -1.55 5.61
N HIS A 42 10.47 -2.83 5.74
CA HIS A 42 9.19 -3.19 6.32
C HIS A 42 9.21 -2.95 7.84
N ILE A 43 8.31 -2.08 8.29
CA ILE A 43 8.14 -1.75 9.70
C ILE A 43 6.95 -2.55 10.24
N VAL A 44 7.22 -3.50 11.14
CA VAL A 44 6.19 -4.34 11.77
C VAL A 44 5.45 -3.56 12.86
N ASN A 45 6.20 -2.89 13.72
CA ASN A 45 5.67 -2.08 14.81
C ASN A 45 6.69 -1.02 15.28
N VAL A 46 6.22 -0.07 16.07
CA VAL A 46 7.01 1.06 16.56
C VAL A 46 8.11 0.62 17.53
N GLU A 47 7.86 -0.42 18.34
CA GLU A 47 8.82 -0.90 19.35
C GLU A 47 10.05 -1.54 18.71
N GLU A 48 9.85 -2.40 17.71
CA GLU A 48 10.92 -3.00 16.91
C GLU A 48 11.71 -1.94 16.14
N PHE A 49 11.00 -0.96 15.56
CA PHE A 49 11.65 0.14 14.86
C PHE A 49 12.56 0.97 15.76
N ILE A 50 12.09 1.37 16.95
CA ILE A 50 12.89 2.13 17.91
C ILE A 50 14.09 1.29 18.39
N SER A 51 13.85 0.00 18.64
CA SER A 51 14.91 -0.93 19.05
C SER A 51 16.01 -1.07 17.99
N ALA A 52 15.63 -1.19 16.71
CA ALA A 52 16.56 -1.21 15.59
C ALA A 52 17.31 0.12 15.44
N LEU A 53 16.64 1.26 15.66
CA LEU A 53 17.25 2.58 15.61
C LEU A 53 18.33 2.76 16.71
N HIS A 54 18.08 2.26 17.93
CA HIS A 54 19.05 2.29 19.02
C HIS A 54 20.28 1.40 18.77
N GLN A 55 20.13 0.34 17.98
CA GLN A 55 21.22 -0.56 17.61
C GLN A 55 22.02 -0.05 16.39
N CYS A 56 21.52 0.97 15.70
CA CYS A 56 22.17 1.53 14.53
C CYS A 56 23.41 2.36 14.93
N PRO A 57 24.62 2.00 14.47
CA PRO A 57 25.82 2.78 14.78
C PRO A 57 25.78 4.11 14.04
N VAL A 58 25.67 5.21 14.79
CA VAL A 58 25.66 6.57 14.24
C VAL A 58 27.08 7.15 14.28
N PRO A 59 27.67 7.53 13.13
CA PRO A 59 29.01 8.11 13.08
C PRO A 59 29.11 9.42 13.86
N THR A 60 30.28 9.66 14.45
CA THR A 60 30.58 10.95 15.09
C THR A 60 30.48 12.08 14.06
N GLY A 61 29.66 13.10 14.36
CA GLY A 61 29.43 14.24 13.47
C GLY A 61 28.28 14.04 12.46
N ALA A 62 27.53 12.94 12.55
CA ALA A 62 26.30 12.78 11.78
C ALA A 62 25.19 13.73 12.26
N PHE A 63 24.33 14.13 11.33
CA PHE A 63 23.12 14.92 11.61
C PHE A 63 21.87 14.10 11.28
N TYR A 64 20.84 14.24 12.10
CA TYR A 64 19.54 13.66 11.81
C TYR A 64 18.76 14.59 10.89
N ALA A 65 18.11 14.00 9.89
CA ALA A 65 17.13 14.65 9.04
C ALA A 65 15.87 13.79 9.00
N SER A 66 14.71 14.45 9.08
CA SER A 66 13.41 13.81 8.86
C SER A 66 12.82 14.30 7.55
N PHE A 67 12.18 13.38 6.84
CA PHE A 67 11.49 13.65 5.58
C PHE A 67 10.05 13.17 5.71
N ASP A 68 9.11 13.95 5.21
CA ASP A 68 7.70 13.59 5.15
C ASP A 68 7.27 13.42 3.70
N VAL A 69 6.70 12.25 3.37
CA VAL A 69 6.22 11.95 2.03
C VAL A 69 4.78 12.42 1.91
N VAL A 70 4.56 13.44 1.08
CA VAL A 70 3.23 13.99 0.86
C VAL A 70 2.39 13.02 0.01
N SER A 71 1.25 12.62 0.56
CA SER A 71 0.21 11.86 -0.13
C SER A 71 0.72 10.55 -0.76
N SER A 72 1.50 9.79 0.00
CA SER A 72 2.14 8.54 -0.45
C SER A 72 1.21 7.63 -1.26
N TYR A 73 0.00 7.33 -0.76
CA TYR A 73 -0.97 6.45 -1.42
C TYR A 73 -1.43 6.99 -2.79
N THR A 74 -1.83 8.25 -2.88
CA THR A 74 -2.36 8.81 -4.14
C THR A 74 -1.27 9.16 -5.16
N ASN A 75 0.00 9.16 -4.75
CA ASN A 75 1.14 9.45 -5.62
C ASN A 75 1.93 8.20 -6.01
N VAL A 76 1.50 6.99 -5.62
CA VAL A 76 2.14 5.76 -6.06
C VAL A 76 1.99 5.60 -7.57
N ASN A 77 3.10 5.32 -8.26
CA ASN A 77 3.07 4.85 -9.64
C ASN A 77 2.58 3.39 -9.65
N ASN A 78 1.31 3.17 -9.93
CA ASN A 78 0.69 1.84 -9.94
C ASN A 78 1.46 0.84 -10.83
N ALA A 79 1.87 1.24 -12.03
CA ALA A 79 2.62 0.35 -12.93
C ALA A 79 3.98 -0.03 -12.32
N GLY A 80 4.69 0.94 -11.72
CA GLY A 80 5.94 0.68 -11.02
C GLY A 80 5.76 -0.23 -9.80
N ALA A 81 4.69 -0.03 -9.02
CA ALA A 81 4.37 -0.85 -7.86
C ALA A 81 4.04 -2.30 -8.25
N VAL A 82 3.22 -2.50 -9.28
CA VAL A 82 2.92 -3.84 -9.82
C VAL A 82 4.22 -4.53 -10.24
N GLN A 83 5.07 -3.87 -11.03
CA GLN A 83 6.34 -4.47 -11.45
C GLN A 83 7.26 -4.80 -10.27
N ALA A 84 7.35 -3.92 -9.26
CA ALA A 84 8.17 -4.18 -8.07
C ALA A 84 7.69 -5.43 -7.31
N VAL A 85 6.37 -5.61 -7.16
CA VAL A 85 5.79 -6.80 -6.54
C VAL A 85 6.09 -8.06 -7.36
N LEU A 86 5.93 -8.01 -8.69
CA LEU A 86 6.21 -9.15 -9.56
C LEU A 86 7.69 -9.55 -9.57
N SER A 87 8.60 -8.58 -9.51
CA SER A 87 10.04 -8.84 -9.36
C SER A 87 10.33 -9.51 -8.02
N LEU A 88 9.76 -8.99 -6.93
CA LEU A 88 9.95 -9.58 -5.60
C LEU A 88 9.41 -11.01 -5.52
N ILE A 89 8.32 -11.31 -6.22
CA ILE A 89 7.79 -12.67 -6.37
C ILE A 89 8.77 -13.56 -7.12
N GLU A 90 9.31 -13.09 -8.25
CA GLU A 90 10.24 -13.88 -9.07
C GLU A 90 11.54 -14.19 -8.31
N ASP A 91 12.08 -13.20 -7.61
CA ASP A 91 13.33 -13.32 -6.85
C ASP A 91 13.22 -14.31 -5.68
N ASN A 92 12.00 -14.59 -5.21
CA ASN A 92 11.73 -15.41 -4.02
C ASN A 92 10.77 -16.58 -4.30
N LYS A 93 10.59 -16.97 -5.57
CA LYS A 93 9.57 -17.94 -6.01
C LYS A 93 9.67 -19.32 -5.36
N ASP A 94 10.86 -19.72 -4.93
CA ASP A 94 11.10 -21.03 -4.29
C ASP A 94 10.69 -21.03 -2.81
N ASP A 95 10.60 -19.84 -2.19
CA ASP A 95 10.31 -19.67 -0.76
C ASP A 95 8.86 -19.23 -0.49
N ILE A 96 8.14 -18.78 -1.52
CA ILE A 96 6.77 -18.27 -1.39
C ILE A 96 5.77 -19.20 -2.08
N THR A 97 4.60 -19.36 -1.46
CA THR A 97 3.47 -20.05 -2.09
C THR A 97 2.63 -19.06 -2.88
N MET A 98 2.46 -19.33 -4.18
CA MET A 98 1.58 -18.54 -5.05
C MET A 98 0.14 -19.06 -5.04
N MET A 99 -0.22 -19.96 -4.12
CA MET A 99 -1.58 -20.54 -3.98
C MET A 99 -2.15 -21.14 -5.28
N GLY A 100 -1.28 -21.56 -6.21
CA GLY A 100 -1.66 -22.08 -7.53
C GLY A 100 -1.81 -21.03 -8.63
N PHE A 101 -1.66 -19.74 -8.32
CA PHE A 101 -1.67 -18.66 -9.33
C PHE A 101 -0.32 -18.55 -10.04
N SER A 102 -0.38 -18.30 -11.34
CA SER A 102 0.75 -17.84 -12.13
C SER A 102 1.07 -16.37 -11.84
N ARG A 103 2.28 -15.96 -12.19
CA ARG A 103 2.71 -14.55 -12.09
C ARG A 103 1.80 -13.61 -12.90
N GLY A 104 1.30 -14.08 -14.05
CA GLY A 104 0.36 -13.32 -14.90
C GLY A 104 -0.98 -13.11 -14.21
N GLU A 105 -1.55 -14.16 -13.61
CA GLU A 105 -2.81 -14.05 -12.88
C GLU A 105 -2.68 -13.14 -11.65
N VAL A 106 -1.55 -13.19 -10.92
CA VAL A 106 -1.30 -12.25 -9.82
C VAL A 106 -1.24 -10.80 -10.29
N LYS A 107 -0.59 -10.55 -11.43
CA LYS A 107 -0.59 -9.22 -12.05
C LYS A 107 -2.02 -8.75 -12.34
N ASP A 108 -2.81 -9.58 -13.00
CA ASP A 108 -4.19 -9.25 -13.38
C ASP A 108 -5.08 -8.99 -12.15
N LEU A 109 -4.90 -9.76 -11.07
CA LEU A 109 -5.60 -9.55 -9.80
C LEU A 109 -5.25 -8.21 -9.14
N ILE A 110 -3.96 -7.85 -9.12
CA ILE A 110 -3.50 -6.56 -8.58
C ILE A 110 -4.07 -5.42 -9.42
N GLU A 111 -3.93 -5.48 -10.74
CA GLU A 111 -4.43 -4.44 -11.66
C GLU A 111 -5.94 -4.27 -11.55
N ALA A 112 -6.71 -5.37 -11.54
CA ALA A 112 -8.15 -5.33 -11.35
C ALA A 112 -8.54 -4.67 -10.02
N THR A 113 -7.79 -4.91 -8.95
CA THR A 113 -8.03 -4.29 -7.64
C THR A 113 -7.71 -2.79 -7.66
N LEU A 114 -6.60 -2.40 -8.31
CA LEU A 114 -6.18 -1.00 -8.43
C LEU A 114 -7.10 -0.16 -9.32
N GLU A 115 -7.73 -0.78 -10.32
CA GLU A 115 -8.70 -0.13 -11.22
C GLU A 115 -10.10 -0.03 -10.57
N CYS A 116 -10.41 -0.89 -9.60
CA CYS A 116 -11.71 -0.98 -8.96
C CYS A 116 -11.90 0.08 -7.87
N ASN A 117 -11.88 1.35 -8.28
CA ASN A 117 -12.00 2.52 -7.39
C ASN A 117 -13.43 3.04 -7.28
N ILE A 118 -14.41 2.13 -7.17
CA ILE A 118 -15.84 2.47 -7.08
C ILE A 118 -16.26 2.57 -5.62
N PHE A 119 -16.96 3.64 -5.26
CA PHE A 119 -17.49 3.83 -3.91
C PHE A 119 -18.87 4.49 -3.90
N CYS A 120 -19.63 4.27 -2.83
CA CYS A 120 -20.94 4.87 -2.63
C CYS A 120 -20.85 6.01 -1.61
N PHE A 121 -21.39 7.17 -1.96
CA PHE A 121 -21.58 8.28 -1.05
C PHE A 121 -22.93 8.92 -1.32
N ASP A 122 -23.75 9.12 -0.27
CA ASP A 122 -25.10 9.69 -0.38
C ASP A 122 -25.97 8.96 -1.44
N ASN A 123 -25.96 7.62 -1.39
CA ASN A 123 -26.66 6.73 -2.33
C ASN A 123 -26.29 6.93 -3.81
N LYS A 124 -25.13 7.53 -4.08
CA LYS A 124 -24.59 7.71 -5.44
C LYS A 124 -23.25 7.01 -5.56
N PHE A 125 -23.06 6.35 -6.68
CA PHE A 125 -21.80 5.70 -7.01
C PHE A 125 -20.86 6.67 -7.71
N TYR A 126 -19.61 6.65 -7.29
CA TYR A 126 -18.52 7.42 -7.85
C TYR A 126 -17.35 6.49 -8.17
N SER A 127 -16.62 6.78 -9.24
CA SER A 127 -15.33 6.17 -9.53
C SER A 127 -14.23 7.22 -9.43
N ARG A 128 -13.07 6.83 -8.92
CA ARG A 128 -11.88 7.70 -8.90
C ARG A 128 -10.91 7.30 -10.01
N ASN A 129 -10.39 8.30 -10.73
CA ASN A 129 -9.38 8.12 -11.80
C ASN A 129 -7.94 8.29 -11.30
N GLU A 130 -7.72 8.40 -9.98
CA GLU A 130 -6.40 8.59 -9.37
C GLU A 130 -5.83 7.26 -8.87
N ALA A 131 -4.56 7.26 -8.45
CA ALA A 131 -3.87 6.08 -7.91
C ALA A 131 -4.51 5.54 -6.61
N LEU A 132 -3.83 4.61 -5.94
CA LEU A 132 -4.30 3.86 -4.77
C LEU A 132 -5.25 4.67 -3.84
N PRO A 133 -6.53 4.28 -3.75
CA PRO A 133 -7.43 4.89 -2.80
C PRO A 133 -6.99 4.59 -1.37
N TRP A 134 -7.27 5.51 -0.45
CA TRP A 134 -7.22 5.22 0.98
C TRP A 134 -8.38 4.28 1.30
N VAL A 135 -8.12 2.98 1.31
CA VAL A 135 -9.14 1.95 1.50
C VAL A 135 -9.02 1.31 2.87
N ILE A 136 -10.15 1.20 3.56
CA ILE A 136 -10.33 0.23 4.64
C ILE A 136 -11.08 -0.95 4.01
N ALA A 137 -10.38 -2.08 3.92
CA ALA A 137 -10.95 -3.39 3.58
C ALA A 137 -11.19 -4.16 4.87
#